data_AF-A0A6J7MFV1-F1
#
_entry.id   AF-A0A6J7MFV1-F1
#
_cell.length_a   1.000
_cell.length_b   1.000
_cell.length_c   1.000
_cell.angle_alpha   90.00
_cell.angle_beta   90.00
_cell.angle_gamma   90.00
#
_symmetry.space_group_name_H-M   'P 1'
#
loop_
_entity.id
_entity.type
_entity.pdbx_description
1 polymer ?
#
loop_
_entity_poly.entity_id
_entity_poly.type
_entity_poly.pdbx_seq_one_letter_code
_entity_poly.pdbx_strand_id
1 'polypeptide(L)'
;MSIINWLLNEQIHFGSKAIYWRELIGGSLGLASAFLGMRRKISAWPIGILGDGLLFTVFLGAVFNTTTNTANFYGQAGRNLLLILVSVYGWIKWRRNRLANRNEVAPVSPRWTTTRERAILLPVVVTFYLLAFLLFRSLGESGAWLRVDTWIFTGTALATFGMSRGYVEFWLVWIAVDAVGVPFAFKNGYYPTGTLYAIYLPFVLWGFISWLRISKVDQKAD
;
A
#
# COMPACT_ATOMS: atom_id res chain seq x y z
N MET A 1 12.57 -18.06 25.13
CA MET A 1 11.86 -16.86 24.62
C MET A 1 10.52 -17.28 24.03
N SER A 2 9.47 -16.47 24.15
CA SER A 2 8.21 -16.73 23.43
C SER A 2 8.36 -16.40 21.94
N ILE A 3 7.58 -17.05 21.08
CA ILE A 3 7.58 -16.80 19.61
C ILE A 3 7.27 -15.33 19.30
N ILE A 4 6.38 -14.71 20.08
CA ILE A 4 6.02 -13.30 19.94
C ILE A 4 7.21 -12.40 20.28
N ASN A 5 7.91 -12.67 21.38
CA ASN A 5 9.09 -11.88 21.76
C ASN A 5 10.23 -12.03 20.76
N TRP A 6 10.41 -13.22 20.19
CA TRP A 6 11.34 -13.45 19.09
C TRP A 6 10.98 -12.60 17.88
N LEU A 7 9.73 -12.68 17.39
CA LEU A 7 9.27 -11.95 16.22
C LEU A 7 9.37 -10.41 16.38
N LEU A 8 9.11 -9.91 17.59
CA LEU A 8 9.09 -8.48 17.89
C LEU A 8 10.46 -7.88 18.22
N ASN A 9 11.49 -8.67 18.51
CA ASN A 9 12.77 -8.11 18.97
C ASN A 9 13.97 -8.60 18.16
N GLU A 10 13.88 -9.78 17.55
CA GLU A 10 15.03 -10.33 16.84
C GLU A 10 15.35 -9.62 15.54
N GLN A 11 16.63 -9.48 15.31
CA GLN A 11 17.21 -8.79 14.17
C GLN A 11 18.14 -9.72 13.40
N ILE A 12 18.18 -9.52 12.08
CA ILE A 12 19.20 -10.09 11.22
C ILE A 12 20.20 -9.00 10.86
N HIS A 13 21.49 -9.34 10.94
CA HIS A 13 22.58 -8.42 10.66
C HIS A 13 23.13 -8.67 9.26
N PHE A 14 23.12 -7.62 8.43
CA PHE A 14 23.77 -7.58 7.12
C PHE A 14 24.92 -6.57 7.19
N GLY A 15 26.11 -7.07 7.54
CA GLY A 15 27.27 -6.22 7.81
C GLY A 15 26.98 -5.28 8.99
N SER A 16 27.02 -3.97 8.74
CA SER A 16 26.77 -2.94 9.76
C SER A 16 25.29 -2.60 9.98
N LYS A 17 24.36 -3.16 9.19
CA LYS A 17 22.92 -2.87 9.30
C LYS A 17 22.16 -4.01 9.93
N ALA A 18 21.25 -3.68 10.84
CA ALA A 18 20.32 -4.63 11.44
C ALA A 18 18.90 -4.39 10.90
N ILE A 19 18.20 -5.47 10.54
CA ILE A 19 16.81 -5.45 10.04
C ILE A 19 15.99 -6.38 10.93
N TYR A 20 14.80 -5.95 11.35
CA TYR A 20 13.94 -6.80 12.17
C TYR A 20 13.32 -7.94 11.36
N TRP A 21 13.20 -9.14 11.96
CA TRP A 21 12.51 -10.27 11.30
C TRP A 21 11.07 -9.94 10.89
N ARG A 22 10.34 -9.21 11.75
CA ARG A 22 8.98 -8.73 11.42
C ARG A 22 8.94 -7.80 10.20
N GLU A 23 10.02 -7.08 9.90
CA GLU A 23 10.09 -6.23 8.71
C GLU A 23 10.18 -7.08 7.44
N LEU A 24 11.04 -8.10 7.44
CA LEU A 24 11.17 -9.05 6.33
C LEU A 24 9.88 -9.85 6.11
N ILE A 25 9.28 -10.37 7.19
CA ILE A 25 8.03 -11.12 7.13
C ILE A 25 6.90 -10.20 6.66
N GLY A 26 6.79 -9.00 7.23
CA GLY A 26 5.78 -8.00 6.83
C GLY A 26 5.89 -7.62 5.37
N GLY A 27 7.11 -7.32 4.87
CA GLY A 27 7.35 -7.02 3.46
C GLY A 27 7.02 -8.19 2.52
N SER A 28 7.32 -9.42 2.94
CA SER A 28 7.01 -10.64 2.17
C SER A 28 5.50 -10.90 2.09
N LEU A 29 4.77 -10.69 3.18
CA LEU A 29 3.31 -10.75 3.20
C LEU A 29 2.70 -9.65 2.30
N GLY A 30 3.26 -8.44 2.31
CA GLY A 30 2.87 -7.38 1.38
C GLY A 30 3.01 -7.81 -0.09
N LEU A 31 4.12 -8.45 -0.46
CA LEU A 31 4.35 -8.93 -1.82
C LEU A 31 3.36 -10.03 -2.20
N ALA A 32 3.12 -10.98 -1.28
CA ALA A 32 2.12 -12.03 -1.46
C ALA A 32 0.70 -11.45 -1.63
N SER A 33 0.35 -10.43 -0.84
CA SER A 33 -0.91 -9.70 -0.94
C SER A 33 -1.07 -9.05 -2.32
N ALA A 34 -0.05 -8.32 -2.79
CA ALA A 34 -0.07 -7.67 -4.10
C ALA A 34 -0.27 -8.67 -5.24
N PHE A 35 0.44 -9.81 -5.19
CA PHE A 35 0.30 -10.88 -6.17
C PHE A 35 -1.10 -11.52 -6.16
N LEU A 36 -1.65 -11.79 -4.98
CA LEU A 36 -3.01 -12.32 -4.84
C LEU A 36 -4.06 -11.30 -5.30
N GLY A 37 -3.81 -10.02 -5.06
CA GLY A 37 -4.64 -8.90 -5.50
C GLY A 37 -4.70 -8.81 -7.02
N MET A 38 -3.55 -8.92 -7.68
CA MET A 38 -3.45 -9.06 -9.13
C MET A 38 -4.30 -10.23 -9.64
N ARG A 39 -4.25 -11.38 -8.95
CA ARG A 39 -5.06 -12.58 -9.28
C ARG A 39 -6.51 -12.49 -8.80
N ARG A 40 -6.96 -11.34 -8.29
CA ARG A 40 -8.32 -11.09 -7.80
C ARG A 40 -8.76 -12.09 -6.71
N LYS A 41 -7.83 -12.57 -5.88
CA LYS A 41 -8.13 -13.49 -4.77
C LYS A 41 -8.47 -12.71 -3.51
N ILE A 42 -9.55 -13.10 -2.83
CA ILE A 42 -10.01 -12.44 -1.58
C ILE A 42 -8.95 -12.54 -0.48
N SER A 43 -8.12 -13.58 -0.48
CA SER A 43 -7.02 -13.78 0.47
C SER A 43 -5.95 -12.69 0.40
N ALA A 44 -5.91 -11.87 -0.65
CA ALA A 44 -5.03 -10.70 -0.72
C ALA A 44 -5.23 -9.79 0.50
N TRP A 45 -6.48 -9.53 0.87
CA TRP A 45 -6.79 -8.59 1.95
C TRP A 45 -6.30 -9.02 3.34
N PRO A 46 -6.65 -10.21 3.87
CA PRO A 46 -6.17 -10.63 5.18
C PRO A 46 -4.64 -10.79 5.22
N ILE A 47 -4.00 -11.21 4.12
CA ILE A 47 -2.54 -11.32 4.04
C ILE A 47 -1.89 -9.92 4.07
N GLY A 48 -2.46 -8.96 3.35
CA GLY A 48 -2.05 -7.56 3.41
C GLY A 48 -2.17 -6.97 4.81
N ILE A 49 -3.33 -7.12 5.45
CA ILE A 49 -3.59 -6.63 6.82
C ILE A 49 -2.56 -7.19 7.81
N LEU A 50 -2.21 -8.48 7.71
CA LEU A 50 -1.18 -9.08 8.55
C LEU A 50 0.21 -8.48 8.28
N GLY A 51 0.57 -8.29 7.00
CA GLY A 51 1.84 -7.67 6.62
C GLY A 51 1.96 -6.22 7.10
N ASP A 52 0.93 -5.40 6.83
CA ASP A 52 0.85 -4.01 7.25
C ASP A 52 0.82 -3.89 8.78
N GLY A 53 0.18 -4.84 9.48
CA GLY A 53 0.20 -4.92 10.93
C GLY A 53 1.60 -5.13 11.50
N LEU A 54 2.39 -6.04 10.93
CA LEU A 54 3.78 -6.25 11.33
C LEU A 54 4.64 -5.01 11.05
N LEU A 55 4.52 -4.42 9.86
CA LEU A 55 5.25 -3.20 9.49
C LEU A 55 4.87 -2.01 10.37
N PHE A 56 3.59 -1.87 10.71
CA PHE A 56 3.12 -0.88 11.67
C PHE A 56 3.86 -1.00 13.00
N THR A 57 4.03 -2.22 13.54
CA THR A 57 4.80 -2.43 14.79
C THR A 57 6.29 -2.13 14.65
N VAL A 58 6.89 -2.29 13.46
CA VAL A 58 8.28 -1.86 13.19
C VAL A 58 8.41 -0.36 13.35
N PHE A 59 7.58 0.40 12.63
CA PHE A 59 7.67 1.86 12.60
C PHE A 59 7.24 2.48 13.93
N LEU A 60 6.21 1.92 14.57
CA LEU A 60 5.78 2.37 15.89
C LEU A 60 6.85 2.09 16.96
N GLY A 61 7.53 0.94 16.91
CA GLY A 61 8.67 0.66 17.78
C GLY A 61 9.83 1.65 17.56
N ALA A 62 10.08 2.05 16.31
CA ALA A 62 11.10 3.05 15.99
C ALA A 62 10.76 4.44 16.53
N VAL A 63 9.47 4.83 16.52
CA VAL A 63 8.98 6.08 17.14
C VAL A 63 9.31 6.13 18.64
N PHE A 64 9.09 5.03 19.36
CA PHE A 64 9.29 5.00 20.82
C PHE A 64 10.76 4.82 21.23
N ASN A 65 11.60 4.23 20.37
CA ASN A 65 13.00 3.92 20.70
C ASN A 65 14.03 4.89 20.10
N THR A 66 13.65 5.77 19.19
CA THR A 66 14.59 6.67 18.50
C THR A 66 14.23 8.12 18.76
N THR A 67 15.18 8.94 19.24
CA THR A 67 15.01 10.38 19.44
C THR A 67 15.25 11.21 18.17
N THR A 68 15.84 10.62 17.14
CA THR A 68 16.18 11.28 15.87
C THR A 68 15.26 10.79 14.74
N ASN A 69 14.69 11.71 13.94
CA ASN A 69 13.79 11.41 12.79
C ASN A 69 12.43 10.76 13.13
N THR A 70 11.88 11.01 14.33
CA THR A 70 10.55 10.52 14.75
C THR A 70 9.41 10.88 13.79
N ALA A 71 9.46 12.08 13.19
CA ALA A 71 8.48 12.56 12.20
C ALA A 71 8.31 11.57 11.03
N ASN A 72 9.41 11.15 10.40
CA ASN A 72 9.38 10.21 9.28
C ASN A 72 8.77 8.85 9.67
N PHE A 73 8.96 8.42 10.92
CA PHE A 73 8.39 7.17 11.41
C PHE A 73 6.88 7.27 11.68
N TYR A 74 6.37 8.44 12.08
CA TYR A 74 4.92 8.67 12.16
C TYR A 74 4.24 8.59 10.80
N GLY A 75 4.83 9.18 9.76
CA GLY A 75 4.34 9.06 8.38
C GLY A 75 4.26 7.61 7.92
N GLN A 76 5.32 6.83 8.17
CA GLN A 76 5.35 5.40 7.81
C GLN A 76 4.39 4.53 8.64
N ALA A 77 4.28 4.75 9.95
CA ALA A 77 3.31 4.06 10.78
C ALA A 77 1.87 4.42 10.38
N GLY A 78 1.60 5.70 10.19
CA GLY A 78 0.31 6.20 9.69
C GLY A 78 -0.09 5.54 8.38
N ARG A 79 0.86 5.38 7.44
CA ARG A 79 0.62 4.71 6.16
C ARG A 79 0.18 3.24 6.33
N ASN A 80 0.86 2.49 7.19
CA ASN A 80 0.48 1.09 7.44
C ASN A 80 -0.89 1.00 8.11
N LEU A 81 -1.20 1.90 9.06
CA LEU A 81 -2.52 1.96 9.67
C LEU A 81 -3.61 2.28 8.63
N LEU A 82 -3.37 3.25 7.76
CA LEU A 82 -4.23 3.58 6.63
C LEU A 82 -4.47 2.37 5.73
N LEU A 83 -3.40 1.64 5.36
CA LEU A 83 -3.49 0.43 4.55
C LEU A 83 -4.36 -0.64 5.22
N ILE A 84 -4.21 -0.87 6.52
CA ILE A 84 -5.06 -1.79 7.29
C ILE A 84 -6.53 -1.37 7.17
N LEU A 85 -6.84 -0.11 7.45
CA LEU A 85 -8.23 0.40 7.42
C LEU A 85 -8.88 0.24 6.04
N VAL A 86 -8.18 0.65 4.98
CA VAL A 86 -8.70 0.53 3.60
C VAL A 86 -8.77 -0.94 3.18
N SER A 87 -7.84 -1.79 3.64
CA SER A 87 -7.84 -3.22 3.37
C SER A 87 -8.99 -3.96 4.03
N VAL A 88 -9.40 -3.56 5.25
CA VAL A 88 -10.61 -4.07 5.90
C VAL A 88 -11.85 -3.74 5.06
N TYR A 89 -11.96 -2.50 4.58
CA TYR A 89 -13.04 -2.13 3.66
C TYR A 89 -13.03 -3.00 2.39
N GLY A 90 -11.85 -3.17 1.76
CA GLY A 90 -11.70 -3.99 0.57
C GLY A 90 -12.09 -5.45 0.80
N TRP A 91 -11.71 -6.00 1.94
CA TRP A 91 -12.07 -7.36 2.34
C TRP A 91 -13.58 -7.53 2.46
N ILE A 92 -14.25 -6.65 3.21
CA ILE A 92 -15.71 -6.66 3.39
C ILE A 92 -16.40 -6.58 2.03
N LYS A 93 -15.93 -5.67 1.16
CA LYS A 93 -16.52 -5.45 -0.15
C LYS A 93 -16.38 -6.66 -1.06
N TRP A 94 -15.18 -7.22 -1.20
CA TRP A 94 -14.96 -8.39 -2.07
C TRP A 94 -15.66 -9.64 -1.54
N ARG A 95 -15.76 -9.79 -0.21
CA ARG A 95 -16.53 -10.86 0.42
C ARG A 95 -18.02 -10.73 0.10
N ARG A 96 -18.59 -9.52 0.18
CA ARG A 96 -19.98 -9.26 -0.19
C ARG A 96 -20.25 -9.56 -1.67
N ASN A 97 -19.38 -9.11 -2.57
CA ASN A 97 -19.49 -9.41 -4.00
C ASN A 97 -19.47 -10.92 -4.27
N ARG A 98 -18.55 -11.65 -3.64
CA ARG A 98 -18.44 -13.12 -3.79
C ARG A 98 -19.68 -13.86 -3.31
N LEU A 99 -20.32 -13.36 -2.25
CA LEU A 99 -21.54 -13.95 -1.70
C LEU A 99 -22.76 -13.65 -2.58
N ALA A 100 -22.83 -12.45 -3.16
CA ALA A 100 -23.91 -12.04 -4.07
C ALA A 100 -23.83 -12.76 -5.42
N ASN A 101 -22.63 -12.90 -5.98
CA ASN A 101 -22.41 -13.46 -7.32
C ASN A 101 -21.64 -14.79 -7.23
N ARG A 102 -22.27 -15.82 -6.66
CA ARG A 102 -21.63 -17.14 -6.44
C ARG A 102 -21.14 -17.82 -7.73
N ASN A 103 -21.75 -17.49 -8.86
CA ASN A 103 -21.42 -18.05 -10.17
C ASN A 103 -20.26 -17.32 -10.87
N GLU A 104 -19.83 -16.16 -10.36
CA GLU A 104 -18.68 -15.44 -10.93
C GLU A 104 -17.35 -16.08 -10.52
N VAL A 105 -16.41 -16.12 -11.46
CA VAL A 105 -15.07 -16.69 -11.26
C VAL A 105 -14.23 -15.85 -10.28
N ALA A 106 -14.51 -14.55 -10.15
CA ALA A 106 -13.76 -13.61 -9.32
C ALA A 106 -14.71 -12.67 -8.54
N PRO A 107 -14.29 -12.17 -7.36
CA PRO A 107 -15.08 -11.24 -6.53
C PRO A 107 -15.14 -9.80 -7.09
N VAL A 108 -14.40 -9.51 -8.17
CA VAL A 108 -14.35 -8.20 -8.79
C VAL A 108 -14.01 -8.33 -10.28
N SER A 109 -14.66 -7.50 -11.10
CA SER A 109 -14.37 -7.36 -12.53
C SER A 109 -13.63 -6.04 -12.77
N PRO A 110 -12.39 -6.09 -13.29
CA PRO A 110 -11.62 -4.91 -13.65
C PRO A 110 -12.36 -4.00 -14.64
N ARG A 111 -12.46 -2.71 -14.33
CA ARG A 111 -13.05 -1.72 -15.24
C ARG A 111 -12.43 -0.34 -15.04
N TRP A 112 -12.59 0.54 -16.03
CA TRP A 112 -12.25 1.94 -15.86
C TRP A 112 -13.30 2.67 -15.01
N THR A 113 -12.87 3.71 -14.32
CA THR A 113 -13.77 4.63 -13.62
C THR A 113 -14.66 5.39 -14.61
N THR A 114 -15.91 5.59 -14.24
CA THR A 114 -16.86 6.40 -15.01
C THR A 114 -16.61 7.90 -14.80
N THR A 115 -17.14 8.76 -15.68
CA THR A 115 -17.04 10.22 -15.53
C THR A 115 -17.60 10.71 -14.20
N ARG A 116 -18.72 10.14 -13.74
CA ARG A 116 -19.33 10.48 -12.44
C ARG A 116 -18.44 10.08 -11.28
N GLU A 117 -17.83 8.90 -11.33
CA GLU A 117 -16.88 8.48 -10.31
C GLU A 117 -15.64 9.37 -10.29
N ARG A 118 -15.10 9.76 -11.45
CA ARG A 118 -13.97 10.71 -11.54
C ARG A 118 -14.31 12.07 -10.95
N ALA A 119 -15.50 12.60 -11.26
CA ALA A 119 -15.97 13.88 -10.74
C ALA A 119 -16.09 13.90 -9.21
N ILE A 120 -16.32 12.75 -8.58
CA ILE A 120 -16.36 12.61 -7.11
C ILE A 120 -14.97 12.30 -6.54
N LEU A 121 -14.23 11.40 -7.17
CA LEU A 121 -12.93 10.94 -6.67
C LEU A 121 -11.88 12.04 -6.71
N LEU A 122 -11.85 12.88 -7.76
CA LEU A 122 -10.90 13.97 -7.87
C LEU A 122 -10.95 14.94 -6.67
N PRO A 123 -12.10 15.57 -6.34
CA PRO A 123 -12.17 16.47 -5.19
C PRO A 123 -11.91 15.74 -3.86
N VAL A 124 -12.33 14.48 -3.72
CA VAL A 124 -12.04 13.67 -2.52
C VAL A 124 -10.55 13.45 -2.34
N VAL A 125 -9.83 13.07 -3.41
CA VAL A 125 -8.38 12.85 -3.38
C VAL A 125 -7.63 14.14 -3.11
N VAL A 126 -8.02 15.25 -3.73
CA VAL A 126 -7.41 16.56 -3.48
C VAL A 126 -7.63 16.98 -2.03
N THR A 127 -8.86 16.85 -1.51
CA THR A 127 -9.16 17.17 -0.11
C THR A 127 -8.36 16.29 0.84
N PHE A 128 -8.30 14.97 0.57
CA PHE A 128 -7.52 14.04 1.38
C PHE A 128 -6.02 14.38 1.37
N TYR A 129 -5.46 14.71 0.20
CA TYR A 129 -4.08 15.17 0.08
C TYR A 129 -3.81 16.41 0.93
N LEU A 130 -4.69 17.43 0.86
CA LEU A 130 -4.52 18.66 1.62
C LEU A 130 -4.61 18.40 3.14
N LEU A 131 -5.55 17.56 3.58
CA LEU A 131 -5.66 17.18 4.99
C LEU A 131 -4.43 16.40 5.47
N ALA A 132 -3.95 15.44 4.67
CA ALA A 132 -2.72 14.69 4.97
C ALA A 132 -1.50 15.61 5.02
N PHE A 133 -1.41 16.59 4.10
CA PHE A 133 -0.34 17.58 4.07
C PHE A 133 -0.33 18.44 5.35
N LEU A 134 -1.50 18.92 5.77
CA LEU A 134 -1.62 19.71 7.00
C LEU A 134 -1.29 18.87 8.25
N LEU A 135 -1.71 17.61 8.26
CA LEU A 135 -1.41 16.67 9.34
C LEU A 135 0.09 16.40 9.44
N PHE A 136 0.76 16.02 8.35
CA PHE A 136 2.20 15.76 8.38
C PHE A 136 3.01 17.01 8.72
N ARG A 137 2.56 18.18 8.24
CA ARG A 137 3.13 19.46 8.64
C ARG A 137 2.97 19.73 10.14
N SER A 138 1.82 19.43 10.74
CA SER A 138 1.61 19.62 12.17
C SER A 138 2.40 18.62 13.03
N LEU A 139 2.74 17.45 12.47
CA LEU A 139 3.67 16.48 13.05
C LEU A 139 5.15 16.87 12.89
N GLY A 140 5.44 18.02 12.26
CA GLY A 140 6.79 18.57 12.14
C GLY A 140 7.53 18.20 10.86
N GLU A 141 6.91 17.49 9.92
CA GLU A 141 7.50 17.25 8.61
C GLU A 141 7.59 18.57 7.80
N SER A 142 8.67 18.71 7.03
CA SER A 142 8.89 19.90 6.21
C SER A 142 9.69 19.59 4.94
N GLY A 143 9.76 20.59 4.04
CA GLY A 143 10.58 20.51 2.83
C GLY A 143 10.15 19.41 1.85
N ALA A 144 11.13 18.65 1.37
CA ALA A 144 10.87 17.58 0.39
C ALA A 144 10.17 16.36 1.01
N TRP A 145 10.50 16.02 2.26
CA TRP A 145 9.91 14.93 3.02
C TRP A 145 8.39 15.08 3.12
N LEU A 146 7.92 16.24 3.60
CA LEU A 146 6.50 16.55 3.71
C LEU A 146 5.74 16.30 2.39
N ARG A 147 6.29 16.74 1.26
CA ARG A 147 5.63 16.59 -0.06
C ARG A 147 5.62 15.13 -0.53
N VAL A 148 6.73 14.42 -0.35
CA VAL A 148 6.88 13.04 -0.82
C VAL A 148 6.08 12.07 0.05
N ASP A 149 6.11 12.22 1.36
CA ASP A 149 5.37 11.34 2.26
C ASP A 149 3.86 11.58 2.13
N THR A 150 3.41 12.83 1.98
CA THR A 150 2.01 13.14 1.66
C THR A 150 1.59 12.52 0.32
N TRP A 151 2.45 12.58 -0.71
CA TRP A 151 2.20 11.97 -2.02
C TRP A 151 2.04 10.46 -1.91
N ILE A 152 3.00 9.79 -1.27
CA ILE A 152 3.00 8.33 -1.09
C ILE A 152 1.80 7.90 -0.25
N PHE A 153 1.48 8.61 0.83
CA PHE A 153 0.35 8.33 1.71
C PHE A 153 -0.99 8.44 0.96
N THR A 154 -1.20 9.55 0.26
CA THR A 154 -2.40 9.80 -0.55
C THR A 154 -2.54 8.77 -1.68
N GLY A 155 -1.47 8.56 -2.45
CA GLY A 155 -1.47 7.63 -3.56
C GLY A 155 -1.71 6.19 -3.10
N THR A 156 -1.13 5.80 -1.96
CA THR A 156 -1.38 4.48 -1.35
C THR A 156 -2.86 4.32 -0.96
N ALA A 157 -3.47 5.32 -0.31
CA ALA A 157 -4.90 5.28 0.04
C ALA A 157 -5.77 5.09 -1.21
N LEU A 158 -5.53 5.91 -2.22
CA LEU A 158 -6.27 5.88 -3.48
C LEU A 158 -6.06 4.57 -4.23
N ALA A 159 -4.83 4.05 -4.25
CA ALA A 159 -4.50 2.84 -4.97
C ALA A 159 -5.17 1.61 -4.34
N THR A 160 -5.11 1.47 -3.02
CA THR A 160 -5.76 0.38 -2.28
C THR A 160 -7.28 0.49 -2.34
N PHE A 161 -7.83 1.72 -2.26
CA PHE A 161 -9.25 1.94 -2.48
C PHE A 161 -9.66 1.56 -3.91
N GLY A 162 -8.92 2.00 -4.92
CA GLY A 162 -9.20 1.69 -6.33
C GLY A 162 -9.16 0.18 -6.61
N MET A 163 -8.22 -0.54 -6.00
CA MET A 163 -8.17 -2.00 -6.04
C MET A 163 -9.44 -2.63 -5.46
N SER A 164 -9.91 -2.15 -4.30
CA SER A 164 -11.18 -2.62 -3.71
C SER A 164 -12.38 -2.38 -4.64
N ARG A 165 -12.30 -1.35 -5.48
CA ARG A 165 -13.34 -0.97 -6.43
C ARG A 165 -13.27 -1.71 -7.76
N GLY A 166 -12.18 -2.40 -8.06
CA GLY A 166 -12.00 -3.02 -9.36
C GLY A 166 -11.54 -2.03 -10.43
N TYR A 167 -11.03 -0.86 -10.05
CA TYR A 167 -10.59 0.13 -11.03
C TYR A 167 -9.32 -0.33 -11.76
N VAL A 168 -9.09 0.11 -12.99
CA VAL A 168 -7.83 -0.19 -13.68
C VAL A 168 -6.80 0.91 -13.40
N GLU A 169 -7.28 2.14 -13.22
CA GLU A 169 -6.47 3.34 -12.96
C GLU A 169 -5.60 3.24 -11.70
N PHE A 170 -5.98 2.43 -10.71
CA PHE A 170 -5.22 2.37 -9.46
C PHE A 170 -3.81 1.78 -9.66
N TRP A 171 -3.60 0.94 -10.67
CA TRP A 171 -2.26 0.47 -11.00
C TRP A 171 -1.37 1.62 -11.47
N LEU A 172 -1.94 2.58 -12.21
CA LEU A 172 -1.23 3.79 -12.62
C LEU A 172 -0.88 4.67 -11.41
N VAL A 173 -1.76 4.70 -10.40
CA VAL A 173 -1.48 5.38 -9.13
C VAL A 173 -0.30 4.72 -8.41
N TRP A 174 -0.24 3.39 -8.34
CA TRP A 174 0.93 2.68 -7.79
C TRP A 174 2.22 3.01 -8.55
N ILE A 175 2.19 3.04 -9.89
CA ILE A 175 3.34 3.45 -10.70
C ILE A 175 3.77 4.88 -10.36
N ALA A 176 2.82 5.80 -10.20
CA ALA A 176 3.12 7.19 -9.87
C ALA A 176 3.69 7.35 -8.45
N VAL A 177 3.23 6.54 -7.50
CA VAL A 177 3.78 6.47 -6.14
C VAL A 177 5.23 5.97 -6.19
N ASP A 178 5.48 4.86 -6.87
CA ASP A 178 6.81 4.25 -6.96
C ASP A 178 7.80 5.14 -7.74
N ALA A 179 7.33 5.82 -8.79
CA ALA A 179 8.15 6.74 -9.58
C ALA A 179 8.73 7.91 -8.76
N VAL A 180 8.05 8.32 -7.68
CA VAL A 180 8.55 9.34 -6.75
C VAL A 180 9.28 8.69 -5.58
N GLY A 181 8.69 7.64 -5.01
CA GLY A 181 9.20 6.98 -3.80
C GLY A 181 10.54 6.30 -4.01
N VAL A 182 10.75 5.61 -5.13
CA VAL A 182 12.00 4.89 -5.42
C VAL A 182 13.18 5.87 -5.51
N PRO A 183 13.20 6.88 -6.40
CA PRO A 183 14.34 7.80 -6.49
C PRO A 183 14.57 8.57 -5.20
N PHE A 184 13.49 8.97 -4.51
CA PHE A 184 13.61 9.68 -3.24
C PHE A 184 14.24 8.83 -2.15
N ALA A 185 13.85 7.57 -2.02
CA ALA A 185 14.43 6.64 -1.06
C ALA A 185 15.93 6.43 -1.32
N PHE A 186 16.33 6.19 -2.57
CA PHE A 186 17.73 6.03 -2.96
C PHE A 186 18.55 7.29 -2.69
N LYS A 187 18.04 8.47 -3.07
CA LYS A 187 18.74 9.76 -2.87
C LYS A 187 18.99 10.06 -1.39
N ASN A 188 18.11 9.61 -0.49
CA ASN A 188 18.21 9.87 0.94
C ASN A 188 18.83 8.70 1.74
N GLY A 189 19.41 7.69 1.07
CA GLY A 189 20.10 6.57 1.72
C GLY A 189 19.20 5.47 2.28
N TYR A 190 17.89 5.51 2.00
CA TYR A 190 16.91 4.48 2.36
C TYR A 190 16.91 3.32 1.35
N TYR A 191 18.10 2.74 1.13
CA TYR A 191 18.31 1.69 0.13
C TYR A 191 17.39 0.47 0.28
N PRO A 192 17.12 -0.08 1.50
CA PRO A 192 16.23 -1.23 1.63
C PRO A 192 14.81 -0.94 1.16
N THR A 193 14.23 0.19 1.61
CA THR A 193 12.89 0.62 1.22
C THR A 193 12.80 0.93 -0.28
N GLY A 194 13.78 1.67 -0.82
CA GLY A 194 13.84 1.98 -2.25
C GLY A 194 13.96 0.74 -3.12
N THR A 195 14.74 -0.25 -2.68
CA THR A 195 14.90 -1.54 -3.38
C THR A 195 13.60 -2.34 -3.33
N LEU A 196 12.93 -2.40 -2.18
CA LEU A 196 11.63 -3.07 -2.05
C LEU A 196 10.61 -2.46 -3.02
N TYR A 197 10.46 -1.14 -3.06
CA TYR A 197 9.54 -0.47 -3.99
C TYR A 197 9.93 -0.69 -5.45
N ALA A 198 11.22 -0.68 -5.78
CA ALA A 198 11.69 -1.01 -7.12
C ALA A 198 11.34 -2.45 -7.53
N ILE A 199 11.34 -3.41 -6.58
CA ILE A 199 10.89 -4.78 -6.81
C ILE A 199 9.37 -4.85 -6.99
N TYR A 200 8.58 -4.02 -6.30
CA TYR A 200 7.12 -3.95 -6.50
C TYR A 200 6.75 -3.46 -7.91
N LEU A 201 7.55 -2.56 -8.49
CA LEU A 201 7.21 -1.91 -9.77
C LEU A 201 6.93 -2.91 -10.92
N PRO A 202 7.75 -3.96 -11.17
CA PRO A 202 7.39 -5.03 -12.11
C PRO A 202 6.06 -5.72 -11.83
N PHE A 203 5.71 -5.98 -10.56
CA PHE A 203 4.42 -6.56 -10.19
C PHE A 203 3.27 -5.61 -10.49
N VAL A 204 3.45 -4.31 -10.22
CA VAL A 204 2.46 -3.28 -10.54
C VAL A 204 2.22 -3.21 -12.05
N LEU A 205 3.27 -3.22 -12.85
CA LEU A 205 3.19 -3.22 -14.32
C LEU A 205 2.49 -4.47 -14.84
N TRP A 206 2.84 -5.65 -14.33
CA TRP A 206 2.17 -6.89 -14.70
C TRP A 206 0.69 -6.88 -14.28
N GLY A 207 0.39 -6.37 -13.10
CA GLY A 207 -0.97 -6.22 -12.60
C GLY A 207 -1.82 -5.33 -13.48
N PHE A 208 -1.27 -4.18 -13.89
CA PHE A 208 -1.89 -3.28 -14.84
C PHE A 208 -2.23 -3.98 -16.16
N ILE A 209 -1.25 -4.65 -16.77
CA ILE A 209 -1.45 -5.35 -18.05
C ILE A 209 -2.50 -6.45 -17.91
N SER A 210 -2.46 -7.23 -16.83
CA SER A 210 -3.40 -8.30 -16.55
C SER A 210 -4.84 -7.78 -16.42
N TRP A 211 -5.04 -6.73 -15.61
CA TRP A 211 -6.36 -6.13 -15.40
C TRP A 211 -6.88 -5.40 -16.63
N LEU A 212 -5.99 -4.75 -17.39
CA LEU A 212 -6.35 -4.09 -18.64
C LEU A 212 -6.88 -5.11 -19.65
N ARG A 213 -6.22 -6.27 -19.80
CA ARG A 213 -6.69 -7.34 -20.68
C ARG A 213 -8.07 -7.84 -20.27
N ILE A 214 -8.28 -8.09 -18.97
CA ILE A 214 -9.58 -8.55 -18.45
C ILE A 214 -10.67 -7.52 -18.72
N SER A 215 -10.42 -6.23 -18.42
CA SER A 215 -11.41 -5.17 -18.62
C SER A 215 -11.89 -5.02 -20.06
N LYS A 216 -11.03 -5.33 -21.04
CA LYS A 216 -11.38 -5.29 -22.47
C LYS A 216 -12.17 -6.51 -22.93
N VAL A 217 -11.97 -7.66 -22.29
CA VAL A 217 -12.73 -8.88 -22.60
C VAL A 217 -14.15 -8.74 -22.06
N ASP A 218 -14.28 -8.29 -20.81
CA ASP A 218 -15.58 -8.10 -20.17
C ASP A 218 -16.42 -7.04 -20.93
N GLN A 219 -15.80 -5.93 -21.38
CA GLN A 219 -16.46 -4.91 -22.21
C GLN A 219 -16.96 -5.39 -23.58
N LYS A 220 -16.44 -6.49 -24.11
CA LYS A 220 -16.88 -7.05 -25.40
C LYS A 220 -17.99 -8.10 -25.23
N ALA A 221 -18.19 -8.59 -24.02
CA ALA A 221 -19.22 -9.57 -23.70
C ALA A 221 -20.55 -8.93 -23.29
N ASP A 222 -20.51 -7.66 -22.86
CA ASP A 222 -21.66 -6.78 -22.60
C ASP A 222 -22.12 -6.07 -23.88
#